data_AF-A0A6I3MHE6-F1
#
_entry.id   AF-A0A6I3MHE6-F1
#
_cell.length_a   1.000
_cell.length_b   1.000
_cell.length_c   1.000
_cell.angle_alpha   90.00
_cell.angle_beta   90.00
_cell.angle_gamma   90.00
#
_symmetry.space_group_name_H-M   'P 1'
#
loop_
_entity.id
_entity.type
_entity.pdbx_description
1 polymer ?
#
loop_
_entity_poly.entity_id
_entity_poly.type
_entity_poly.pdbx_seq_one_letter_code
_entity_poly.pdbx_strand_id
1 'polypeptide(L)'
;MFKSDLRSASPMLITLRESFDVFLNDNITLESIEKIGFETELGKQISSFLIEFGDNYNVKNLDFQYQKILQIGKDIRYLNISDDENLPDWLEFEFETVFRKIKRILLILEREELN
;
A
#
# COMPACT_ATOMS: atom_id res chain seq x y z
N MET A 1 25.06 2.61 8.99
CA MET A 1 24.67 2.18 10.35
C MET A 1 23.32 2.86 10.56
N PHE A 2 22.19 2.21 10.30
CA PHE A 2 21.60 1.14 11.09
C PHE A 2 21.23 -0.08 10.23
N LYS A 3 21.71 -1.27 10.60
CA LYS A 3 20.98 -2.51 10.31
C LYS A 3 19.91 -2.57 11.40
N SER A 4 18.75 -1.95 11.19
CA SER A 4 17.62 -2.17 12.08
C SER A 4 17.18 -3.61 11.88
N ASP A 5 17.11 -4.36 12.97
CA ASP A 5 16.61 -5.73 12.97
C ASP A 5 15.12 -5.66 12.64
N LEU A 6 14.72 -6.18 11.47
CA LEU A 6 13.31 -6.18 11.03
C LEU A 6 12.39 -6.77 12.11
N ARG A 7 12.90 -7.62 13.00
CA ARG A 7 12.18 -8.13 14.17
C ARG A 7 11.54 -7.05 15.06
N SER A 8 12.12 -5.86 15.17
CA SER A 8 11.50 -4.75 15.92
C SER A 8 10.32 -4.11 15.19
N ALA A 9 10.16 -4.39 13.89
CA ALA A 9 9.13 -3.85 13.02
C ALA A 9 7.83 -4.68 13.00
N SER A 10 7.82 -5.84 13.68
CA SER A 10 6.69 -6.78 13.63
C SER A 10 5.33 -6.17 13.98
N PRO A 11 5.21 -5.31 15.02
CA PRO A 11 3.96 -4.60 15.27
C PRO A 11 3.56 -3.68 14.11
N MET A 12 4.51 -2.97 13.50
CA MET A 12 4.24 -2.08 12.36
C MET A 12 3.82 -2.87 11.11
N LEU A 13 4.43 -4.02 10.83
CA LEU A 13 4.03 -4.87 9.71
C LEU A 13 2.63 -5.45 9.89
N ILE A 14 2.29 -5.89 11.11
CA ILE A 14 0.95 -6.39 11.44
C ILE A 14 -0.08 -5.28 11.24
N THR A 15 0.16 -4.09 11.79
CA THR A 15 -0.75 -2.95 11.64
C THR A 15 -0.87 -2.52 10.18
N LEU A 16 0.23 -2.57 9.42
CA LEU A 16 0.22 -2.24 8.00
C LEU A 16 -0.60 -3.24 7.19
N ARG A 17 -0.46 -4.54 7.46
CA ARG A 17 -1.25 -5.59 6.83
C ARG A 17 -2.74 -5.43 7.17
N GLU A 18 -3.07 -5.21 8.43
CA GLU A 18 -4.46 -5.00 8.87
C GLU A 18 -5.06 -3.75 8.22
N SER A 19 -4.32 -2.65 8.15
CA SER A 19 -4.76 -1.42 7.48
C SER A 19 -4.99 -1.65 5.97
N PHE A 20 -4.16 -2.48 5.33
CA PHE A 20 -4.37 -2.90 3.94
C PHE A 20 -5.59 -3.80 3.78
N ASP A 21 -5.79 -4.78 4.66
CA ASP A 21 -6.94 -5.69 4.60
C ASP A 21 -8.27 -4.95 4.86
N VAL A 22 -8.29 -3.97 5.77
CA VAL A 22 -9.44 -3.08 5.98
C VAL A 22 -9.74 -2.28 4.72
N PHE A 23 -8.70 -1.69 4.11
CA PHE A 23 -8.84 -0.94 2.86
C PHE A 23 -9.42 -1.81 1.71
N LEU A 24 -9.07 -3.10 1.67
CA LEU A 24 -9.60 -4.04 0.67
C LEU A 24 -11.04 -4.49 0.96
N ASN A 25 -11.39 -4.70 2.24
CA ASN A 25 -12.69 -5.23 2.65
C ASN A 25 -13.82 -4.21 2.58
N ASP A 26 -13.52 -2.91 2.61
CA ASP A 26 -14.53 -1.85 2.57
C ASP A 26 -15.24 -1.70 1.21
N ASN A 27 -15.15 -2.71 0.32
CA ASN A 27 -15.45 -2.63 -1.12
C ASN A 27 -14.74 -1.42 -1.70
N ILE A 28 -13.57 -1.62 -2.32
CA ILE A 28 -12.84 -0.55 -2.99
C ILE A 28 -13.81 0.24 -3.87
N THR A 29 -14.24 1.40 -3.39
CA THR A 29 -15.04 2.34 -4.14
C THR A 29 -14.10 3.38 -4.73
N LEU A 30 -14.58 4.08 -5.77
CA LEU A 30 -13.93 5.28 -6.27
C LEU A 30 -13.57 6.25 -5.12
N GLU A 31 -14.50 6.44 -4.17
CA GLU A 31 -14.30 7.29 -3.00
C GLU A 31 -13.16 6.78 -2.08
N SER A 32 -13.04 5.47 -1.88
CA SER A 32 -11.96 4.86 -1.10
C SER A 32 -10.60 5.08 -1.75
N ILE A 33 -10.52 4.97 -3.09
CA ILE A 33 -9.27 5.18 -3.83
C ILE A 33 -8.89 6.66 -3.84
N GLU A 34 -9.85 7.57 -4.02
CA GLU A 34 -9.61 9.02 -3.98
C GLU A 34 -9.10 9.50 -2.63
N LYS A 35 -9.49 8.82 -1.54
CA LYS A 35 -9.05 9.14 -0.18
C LYS A 35 -7.67 8.61 0.16
N ILE A 36 -7.03 7.78 -0.68
CA ILE A 36 -5.67 7.31 -0.41
C ILE A 36 -4.65 8.43 -0.57
N GLY A 37 -3.83 8.59 0.47
CA GLY A 37 -2.84 9.65 0.56
C GLY A 37 -1.86 9.40 1.71
N PHE A 38 -0.77 10.16 1.73
CA PHE A 38 0.17 10.17 2.86
C PHE A 38 -0.49 10.58 4.20
N GLU A 39 -1.66 11.23 4.15
CA GLU A 39 -2.42 11.65 5.32
C GLU A 39 -3.32 10.54 5.90
N THR A 40 -3.58 9.47 5.12
CA THR A 40 -4.30 8.30 5.65
C THR A 40 -3.45 7.56 6.64
N GLU A 41 -4.09 6.80 7.52
CA GLU A 41 -3.41 5.94 8.48
C GLU A 41 -2.45 4.97 7.75
N LEU A 42 -2.89 4.44 6.61
CA LEU A 42 -2.06 3.61 5.73
C LEU A 42 -0.82 4.36 5.21
N GLY A 43 -0.99 5.59 4.71
CA GLY A 43 0.12 6.40 4.19
C GLY A 43 1.14 6.79 5.27
N LYS A 44 0.67 7.09 6.48
CA LYS A 44 1.53 7.40 7.64
C LYS A 44 2.36 6.20 8.06
N GLN A 45 1.77 5.01 8.08
CA GLN A 45 2.46 3.77 8.44
C GLN A 45 3.54 3.43 7.41
N ILE A 46 3.24 3.50 6.11
CA ILE A 46 4.23 3.26 5.04
C ILE A 46 5.38 4.27 5.12
N SER A 47 5.08 5.55 5.36
CA SER A 47 6.09 6.60 5.49
C SER A 47 7.01 6.36 6.68
N SER A 48 6.44 5.97 7.82
CA SER A 48 7.20 5.65 9.04
C SER A 48 8.10 4.43 8.82
N PHE A 49 7.57 3.41 8.15
CA PHE A 49 8.30 2.19 7.82
C PHE A 49 9.46 2.46 6.84
N LEU A 50 9.27 3.36 5.86
CA LEU A 50 10.32 3.78 4.95
C LEU A 50 11.43 4.59 5.65
N ILE A 51 11.08 5.43 6.63
CA ILE A 51 12.07 6.19 7.41
C ILE A 51 12.96 5.24 8.22
N GLU A 52 12.39 4.21 8.83
CA GLU A 52 13.11 3.31 9.74
C GLU A 52 13.87 2.19 9.00
N PHE A 53 13.34 1.71 7.86
CA PHE A 53 13.87 0.56 7.12
C PHE A 53 14.21 0.90 5.66
N GLY A 54 14.46 2.17 5.37
CA GLY A 54 14.64 2.68 4.00
C GLY A 54 15.79 2.10 3.21
N ASP A 55 16.72 1.35 3.81
CA ASP A 55 17.77 0.62 3.10
C ASP A 55 17.34 -0.78 2.64
N ASN A 56 16.24 -1.34 3.18
CA ASN A 56 15.73 -2.65 2.80
C ASN A 56 15.05 -2.59 1.42
N TYR A 57 15.41 -3.52 0.54
CA TYR A 57 14.91 -3.59 -0.84
C TYR A 57 13.39 -3.83 -0.92
N ASN A 58 12.84 -4.69 -0.06
CA ASN A 58 11.41 -4.96 -0.01
C ASN A 58 10.62 -3.77 0.54
N VAL A 59 11.21 -2.99 1.46
CA VAL A 59 10.61 -1.74 1.96
C VAL A 59 10.54 -0.69 0.86
N LYS A 60 11.61 -0.54 0.07
CA LYS A 60 11.58 0.34 -1.13
C LYS A 60 10.55 -0.14 -2.16
N ASN A 61 10.42 -1.45 -2.36
CA ASN A 61 9.41 -2.00 -3.27
C ASN A 61 7.99 -1.76 -2.77
N LEU A 62 7.76 -1.85 -1.45
CA LEU A 62 6.48 -1.55 -0.81
C LEU A 62 6.09 -0.10 -1.07
N ASP A 63 6.99 0.85 -0.80
CA ASP A 63 6.76 2.27 -1.12
C ASP A 63 6.48 2.46 -2.62
N PHE A 64 7.26 1.86 -3.49
CA PHE A 64 7.02 1.96 -4.94
C PHE A 64 5.62 1.46 -5.36
N GLN A 65 5.14 0.34 -4.80
CA GLN A 65 3.77 -0.12 -5.09
C GLN A 65 2.72 0.83 -4.48
N TYR A 66 2.98 1.38 -3.29
CA TYR A 66 2.08 2.35 -2.68
C TYR A 66 1.98 3.66 -3.48
N GLN A 67 3.10 4.17 -4.02
CA GLN A 67 3.08 5.31 -4.93
C GLN A 67 2.24 5.04 -6.19
N LYS A 68 2.17 3.78 -6.66
CA LYS A 68 1.27 3.43 -7.77
C LYS A 68 -0.20 3.53 -7.39
N ILE A 69 -0.57 3.11 -6.18
CA ILE A 69 -1.93 3.30 -5.67
C ILE A 69 -2.29 4.80 -5.65
N LEU A 70 -1.37 5.65 -5.18
CA LEU A 70 -1.56 7.10 -5.19
C LEU A 70 -1.71 7.67 -6.60
N GLN A 71 -0.95 7.13 -7.56
CA GLN A 71 -1.06 7.54 -8.97
C GLN A 71 -2.41 7.13 -9.57
N ILE A 72 -2.87 5.92 -9.30
CA ILE A 72 -4.20 5.43 -9.72
C ILE A 72 -5.32 6.34 -9.20
N GLY A 73 -5.26 6.74 -7.93
CA GLY A 73 -6.23 7.70 -7.37
C GLY A 73 -6.19 9.09 -8.03
N LYS A 74 -5.00 9.56 -8.44
CA LYS A 74 -4.88 10.80 -9.23
C LYS A 74 -5.44 10.64 -10.63
N ASP A 75 -5.19 9.50 -11.28
CA ASP A 75 -5.64 9.23 -12.64
C ASP A 75 -7.18 9.13 -12.69
N ILE A 76 -7.81 8.51 -11.69
CA ILE A 76 -9.28 8.53 -11.50
C ILE A 76 -9.82 9.96 -11.49
N ARG A 77 -9.24 10.80 -10.63
CA ARG A 77 -9.66 12.19 -10.45
C ARG A 77 -9.44 13.00 -11.72
N TYR A 78 -8.31 12.79 -12.40
CA TYR A 78 -7.96 13.50 -13.62
C TYR A 78 -8.84 13.10 -14.80
N LEU A 79 -9.15 11.82 -14.92
CA LEU A 79 -9.98 11.27 -15.99
C LEU A 79 -11.48 11.52 -15.77
N ASN A 80 -11.87 12.12 -14.64
CA ASN A 80 -13.26 12.37 -14.25
C ASN A 80 -14.13 11.11 -14.41
N ILE A 81 -13.59 9.96 -13.98
CA ILE A 81 -14.28 8.66 -14.02
C ILE A 81 -15.51 8.65 -13.07
N SER A 82 -15.72 9.73 -12.30
CA SER A 82 -16.76 9.94 -11.29
C SER A 82 -18.23 9.89 -11.78
N ASP A 83 -18.49 9.77 -13.08
CA ASP A 83 -19.85 9.72 -13.62
C ASP A 83 -20.45 8.30 -13.62
N ASP A 84 -19.62 7.26 -13.47
CA ASP A 84 -20.05 5.86 -13.37
C ASP A 84 -19.61 5.28 -12.02
N GLU A 85 -20.51 4.60 -11.29
CA GLU A 85 -20.18 4.00 -9.98
C GLU A 85 -19.13 2.88 -10.07
N ASN A 86 -18.82 2.43 -11.30
CA ASN A 86 -17.90 1.33 -11.57
C ASN A 86 -16.54 1.83 -12.08
N LEU A 87 -15.47 1.23 -11.57
CA LEU A 87 -14.13 1.40 -12.13
C LEU A 87 -14.08 0.77 -13.53
N PRO A 88 -13.42 1.40 -14.51
CA PRO A 88 -13.12 0.74 -15.79
C PRO A 88 -12.29 -0.54 -15.57
N ASP A 89 -12.57 -1.60 -16.36
CA ASP A 89 -11.91 -2.91 -16.23
C ASP A 89 -10.38 -2.84 -16.17
N TRP A 90 -9.78 -1.96 -16.98
CA TRP A 90 -8.32 -1.79 -17.02
C TRP A 90 -7.76 -1.26 -15.70
N LEU A 91 -8.53 -0.40 -15.03
CA LEU A 91 -8.18 0.24 -13.77
C LEU A 91 -8.39 -0.73 -12.61
N GLU A 92 -9.51 -1.47 -12.62
CA GLU A 92 -9.75 -2.57 -11.68
C GLU A 92 -8.62 -3.60 -11.73
N PHE A 93 -8.22 -4.03 -12.95
CA PHE A 93 -7.12 -4.97 -13.14
C PHE A 93 -5.77 -4.43 -12.67
N GLU A 94 -5.47 -3.16 -12.96
CA GLU A 94 -4.23 -2.54 -12.51
C GLU A 94 -4.18 -2.47 -10.97
N PHE A 95 -5.30 -2.09 -10.37
CA PHE A 95 -5.45 -1.99 -8.93
C PHE A 95 -5.27 -3.36 -8.25
N GLU A 96 -5.96 -4.39 -8.74
CA GLU A 96 -5.80 -5.78 -8.29
C GLU A 96 -4.34 -6.24 -8.38
N THR A 97 -3.67 -5.90 -9.49
CA THR A 97 -2.27 -6.26 -9.72
C THR A 97 -1.33 -5.60 -8.71
N VAL A 98 -1.52 -4.30 -8.43
CA VAL A 98 -0.72 -3.57 -7.44
C VAL A 98 -0.93 -4.15 -6.04
N PHE A 99 -2.16 -4.49 -5.67
CA PHE A 99 -2.45 -5.11 -4.38
C PHE A 99 -1.82 -6.48 -4.19
N ARG A 100 -1.96 -7.36 -5.18
CA ARG A 100 -1.34 -8.69 -5.11
C ARG A 100 0.17 -8.57 -4.89
N LYS A 101 0.81 -7.55 -5.46
CA LYS A 101 2.24 -7.25 -5.23
C LYS A 101 2.50 -6.76 -3.82
N ILE A 102 1.71 -5.83 -3.30
CA ILE A 102 1.85 -5.33 -1.91
C ILE A 102 1.69 -6.48 -0.92
N LYS A 103 0.62 -7.27 -1.02
CA LYS A 103 0.39 -8.43 -0.15
C LYS A 103 1.56 -9.40 -0.16
N ARG A 104 2.13 -9.65 -1.35
CA ARG A 104 3.33 -10.49 -1.49
C ARG A 104 4.55 -9.88 -0.81
N ILE A 105 4.76 -8.56 -0.94
CA ILE A 105 5.88 -7.86 -0.31
C ILE A 105 5.74 -7.89 1.22
N LEU A 106 4.54 -7.65 1.76
CA LEU A 106 4.27 -7.76 3.19
C LEU A 106 4.57 -9.16 3.71
N LEU A 107 4.13 -10.21 3.01
CA LEU A 107 4.46 -11.60 3.37
C LEU A 107 5.97 -11.91 3.31
N ILE A 108 6.71 -11.27 2.40
CA ILE A 108 8.18 -11.42 2.34
C ILE A 108 8.82 -10.73 3.55
N LEU A 109 8.41 -9.50 3.85
CA LEU A 109 8.89 -8.75 5.00
C LEU A 109 8.64 -9.50 6.31
N GLU A 110 7.43 -10.04 6.51
CA GLU A 110 7.10 -10.91 7.66
C GLU A 110 7.99 -12.15 7.76
N ARG A 111 8.38 -12.74 6.62
CA ARG A 111 9.29 -13.90 6.60
C ARG A 111 10.75 -13.51 6.85
N GLU A 112 11.17 -12.33 6.41
CA GLU A 112 12.49 -11.78 6.72
C GLU A 112 12.63 -11.49 8.22
N GLU A 113 11.52 -11.14 8.91
CA GLU A 113 11.49 -11.03 10.38
C GLU A 113 11.70 -12.36 11.10
N LEU A 114 11.11 -13.46 10.59
CA LEU A 114 11.10 -14.77 11.25
C LEU A 114 12.42 -15.56 11.10
N ASN A 115 13.32 -15.14 10.21
CA ASN A 115 14.63 -15.75 10.01
C ASN A 115 15.74 -15.05 10.81
#